data_AF-Q4MYE6-F1
#
_entry.id   AF-Q4MYE6-F1
#
_cell.length_a   1.000
_cell.length_b   1.000
_cell.length_c   1.000
_cell.angle_alpha   90.00
_cell.angle_beta   90.00
_cell.angle_gamma   90.00
#
_symmetry.space_group_name_H-M   'P 1'
#
loop_
_entity.id
_entity.type
_entity.pdbx_description
1 polymer ?
#
loop_
_entity_poly.entity_id
_entity_poly.type
_entity_poly.pdbx_seq_one_letter_code
_entity_poly.pdbx_strand_id
1 'polypeptide(L)'
;KLIPGFGGFFNPVSPTCNWGAKNELPWIPGVPLGQGYHWHLTDLVIPTMIILAYLFIYSLHYRDSSVARSIINQPKMSTCLTILFYMCHEISLAVGFPGIFGGNGGGSILALTAQLMGAFLMCLLAPYSEGYIIEYKRHDPSNWPTAGMTRWNALRYWTKMASKNCNKNLAALFTKDLRRDLLLCIERNELI
;
A
#
# COMPACT_ATOMS: atom_id res chain seq x y z
N LYS A 1 39.85 5.27 -0.32
CA LYS A 1 39.46 3.90 -0.77
C LYS A 1 37.95 3.79 -0.65
N LEU A 2 37.24 3.79 -1.77
CA LEU A 2 35.78 3.57 -1.80
C LEU A 2 35.48 2.17 -1.23
N ILE A 3 34.49 2.10 -0.35
CA ILE A 3 34.06 0.87 0.31
C ILE A 3 33.55 -0.09 -0.78
N PRO A 4 34.19 -1.25 -1.00
CA PRO A 4 33.73 -2.24 -1.97
C PRO A 4 32.56 -2.99 -1.33
N GLY A 5 31.34 -2.48 -1.49
CA GLY A 5 30.17 -3.07 -0.86
C GLY A 5 28.84 -2.89 -1.59
N PHE A 6 28.79 -2.14 -2.69
CA PHE A 6 27.56 -1.95 -3.47
C PHE A 6 27.78 -2.47 -4.90
N GLY A 7 27.98 -3.80 -5.00
CA GLY A 7 28.21 -4.50 -6.26
C GLY A 7 26.90 -4.72 -7.01
N GLY A 8 26.58 -3.83 -7.93
CA GLY A 8 25.37 -3.95 -8.75
C GLY A 8 25.21 -2.89 -9.84
N PHE A 9 25.91 -1.76 -9.74
CA PHE A 9 25.78 -0.66 -10.70
C PHE A 9 26.07 -1.02 -12.16
N PHE A 10 26.76 -2.14 -12.42
CA PHE A 10 27.21 -2.54 -13.76
C PHE A 10 26.70 -3.92 -14.17
N ASN A 11 25.93 -4.59 -13.31
CA ASN A 11 25.29 -5.85 -13.65
C ASN A 11 23.88 -5.52 -14.17
N PRO A 12 23.54 -5.82 -15.44
CA PRO A 12 22.21 -5.57 -15.99
C PRO A 12 21.09 -6.31 -15.23
N VAL A 13 21.43 -7.38 -14.51
CA VAL A 13 20.53 -8.15 -13.64
C VAL A 13 20.28 -7.44 -12.29
N SER A 14 20.99 -6.36 -11.99
CA SER A 14 20.82 -5.58 -10.76
C SER A 14 19.81 -4.44 -10.94
N PRO A 15 18.91 -4.21 -9.96
CA PRO A 15 17.98 -3.07 -9.99
C PRO A 15 18.71 -1.73 -9.80
N THR A 16 19.95 -1.76 -9.33
CA THR A 16 20.81 -0.58 -9.12
C THR A 16 21.67 -0.26 -10.34
N CYS A 17 21.49 -0.98 -11.46
CA CYS A 17 22.30 -0.78 -12.65
C CYS A 17 22.12 0.64 -13.22
N ASN A 18 23.23 1.27 -13.63
CA ASN A 18 23.20 2.59 -14.23
C ASN A 18 22.81 2.46 -15.72
N TRP A 19 21.52 2.65 -16.00
CA TRP A 19 20.96 2.66 -17.35
C TRP A 19 21.17 4.04 -17.99
N GLY A 20 22.27 4.21 -18.74
CA GLY A 20 22.49 5.41 -19.54
C GLY A 20 21.68 5.42 -20.84
N ALA A 21 21.44 6.58 -21.45
CA ALA A 21 20.72 6.71 -22.73
C ALA A 21 21.36 5.93 -23.91
N LYS A 22 22.64 5.57 -23.79
CA LYS A 22 23.39 4.77 -24.75
C LYS A 22 23.70 3.34 -24.25
N ASN A 23 23.28 2.97 -23.04
CA ASN A 23 23.62 1.69 -22.38
C ASN A 23 25.14 1.39 -22.42
N GLU A 24 25.99 2.38 -22.13
CA GLU A 24 27.46 2.24 -22.14
C GLU A 24 28.04 2.49 -20.73
N LEU A 25 29.19 1.85 -20.44
CA LEU A 25 29.87 2.03 -19.16
C LEU A 25 30.41 3.48 -19.03
N PRO A 26 30.14 4.19 -17.92
CA PRO A 26 30.51 5.61 -17.77
C PRO A 26 32.02 5.92 -17.91
N TRP A 27 32.91 4.95 -17.64
CA TRP A 27 34.38 5.13 -17.74
C TRP A 27 35.02 4.36 -18.90
N ILE A 28 34.25 3.56 -19.66
CA ILE A 28 34.73 2.88 -20.86
C ILE A 28 33.73 3.15 -22.00
N PRO A 29 33.93 4.22 -22.79
CA PRO A 29 33.07 4.50 -23.92
C PRO A 29 33.09 3.32 -24.91
N GLY A 30 31.92 2.91 -25.40
CA GLY A 30 31.77 1.84 -26.38
C GLY A 30 31.69 0.41 -25.84
N VAL A 31 31.72 0.19 -24.52
CA VAL A 31 31.40 -1.14 -23.94
C VAL A 31 29.92 -1.19 -23.56
N PRO A 32 29.11 -2.04 -24.22
CA PRO A 32 27.68 -2.12 -23.94
C PRO A 32 27.40 -2.79 -22.59
N LEU A 33 26.47 -2.23 -21.81
CA LEU A 33 25.83 -2.94 -20.70
C LEU A 33 24.84 -3.96 -21.29
N GLY A 34 24.69 -5.12 -20.63
CA GLY A 34 23.75 -6.15 -21.08
C GLY A 34 22.29 -5.67 -21.06
N GLN A 35 21.41 -6.40 -21.76
CA GLN A 35 20.01 -6.01 -21.91
C GLN A 35 19.20 -6.26 -20.63
N GLY A 36 18.53 -5.23 -20.11
CA GLY A 36 17.70 -5.28 -18.89
C GLY A 36 16.23 -5.61 -19.12
N TYR A 37 15.89 -6.30 -20.22
CA TYR A 37 14.49 -6.52 -20.61
C TYR A 37 13.64 -7.19 -19.53
N HIS A 38 14.26 -8.01 -18.68
CA HIS A 38 13.60 -8.66 -17.55
C HIS A 38 13.05 -7.68 -16.50
N TRP A 39 13.54 -6.44 -16.43
CA TRP A 39 12.98 -5.41 -15.54
C TRP A 39 11.60 -4.92 -15.97
N HIS A 40 11.25 -5.05 -17.25
CA HIS A 40 9.90 -4.72 -17.73
C HIS A 40 8.82 -5.66 -17.18
N LEU A 41 9.19 -6.84 -16.67
CA LEU A 41 8.24 -7.69 -15.95
C LEU A 41 7.78 -7.04 -14.65
N THR A 42 8.63 -6.24 -14.01
CA THR A 42 8.26 -5.51 -12.80
C THR A 42 7.26 -4.38 -13.10
N ASP A 43 7.26 -3.84 -14.32
CA ASP A 43 6.27 -2.83 -14.74
C ASP A 43 4.84 -3.39 -14.73
N LEU A 44 4.66 -4.71 -14.87
CA LEU A 44 3.36 -5.38 -14.81
C LEU A 44 2.79 -5.47 -13.38
N VAL A 45 3.64 -5.32 -12.36
CA VAL A 45 3.23 -5.36 -10.95
C VAL A 45 2.37 -4.14 -10.59
N ILE A 46 2.70 -2.96 -11.13
CA ILE A 46 1.99 -1.70 -10.90
C ILE A 46 0.51 -1.73 -11.36
N PRO A 47 0.18 -2.05 -12.63
CA PRO A 47 -1.20 -2.11 -13.08
C PRO A 47 -1.98 -3.20 -12.36
N THR A 48 -1.33 -4.32 -12.04
CA THR A 48 -1.94 -5.40 -11.24
C THR A 48 -2.37 -4.86 -9.87
N MET A 49 -1.51 -4.11 -9.18
CA MET A 49 -1.84 -3.45 -7.90
C MET A 49 -3.05 -2.50 -8.01
N ILE A 50 -3.11 -1.68 -9.06
CA ILE A 50 -4.21 -0.72 -9.26
C ILE A 50 -5.54 -1.45 -9.47
N ILE A 51 -5.53 -2.55 -10.25
CA ILE A 51 -6.72 -3.36 -10.49
C ILE A 51 -7.21 -4.02 -9.19
N LEU A 52 -6.29 -4.58 -8.38
CA LEU A 52 -6.65 -5.17 -7.08
C LEU A 52 -7.21 -4.12 -6.11
N ALA A 53 -6.59 -2.94 -6.02
CA ALA A 53 -7.09 -1.85 -5.19
C ALA A 53 -8.51 -1.41 -5.62
N TYR A 54 -8.75 -1.32 -6.92
CA TYR A 54 -10.08 -1.01 -7.47
C TYR A 54 -11.11 -2.09 -7.09
N LEU A 55 -10.76 -3.37 -7.22
CA LEU A 55 -11.64 -4.48 -6.84
C LEU A 55 -12.00 -4.45 -5.35
N PHE A 56 -11.06 -4.13 -4.47
CA PHE A 56 -11.34 -3.99 -3.04
C PHE A 56 -12.30 -2.84 -2.75
N ILE A 57 -12.06 -1.64 -3.31
CA ILE A 57 -12.95 -0.49 -3.14
C ILE A 57 -14.35 -0.77 -3.70
N TYR A 58 -14.41 -1.42 -4.86
CA TYR A 58 -15.66 -1.80 -5.51
C TYR A 58 -16.44 -2.82 -4.67
N SER A 59 -15.78 -3.84 -4.12
CA SER A 59 -16.40 -4.86 -3.28
C SER A 59 -17.08 -4.29 -2.04
N LEU A 60 -16.54 -3.19 -1.53
CA LEU A 60 -16.96 -2.53 -0.30
C LEU A 60 -18.06 -1.48 -0.52
N HIS A 61 -18.27 -1.04 -1.77
CA HIS A 61 -19.39 -0.17 -2.17
C HIS A 61 -20.57 -0.93 -2.82
N TYR A 62 -20.31 -2.00 -3.58
CA TYR A 62 -21.32 -2.76 -4.33
C TYR A 62 -21.37 -4.22 -3.90
N ARG A 63 -21.87 -4.46 -2.68
CA ARG A 63 -21.97 -5.79 -2.06
C ARG A 63 -22.76 -6.80 -2.90
N ASP A 64 -23.77 -6.36 -3.64
CA ASP A 64 -24.67 -7.25 -4.39
C ASP A 64 -24.08 -7.74 -5.72
N SER A 65 -22.97 -7.14 -6.17
CA SER A 65 -22.27 -7.59 -7.38
C SER A 65 -21.73 -9.02 -7.20
N SER A 66 -21.73 -9.82 -8.27
CA SER A 66 -21.21 -11.20 -8.25
C SER A 66 -19.75 -11.25 -7.80
N VAL A 67 -18.97 -10.24 -8.18
CA VAL A 67 -17.57 -10.06 -7.80
C VAL A 67 -17.44 -9.80 -6.29
N ALA A 68 -18.21 -8.86 -5.73
CA ALA A 68 -18.19 -8.59 -4.29
C ALA A 68 -18.66 -9.79 -3.46
N ARG A 69 -19.70 -10.51 -3.91
CA ARG A 69 -20.17 -11.73 -3.26
C ARG A 69 -19.10 -12.82 -3.25
N SER A 70 -18.34 -12.98 -4.33
CA SER A 70 -17.26 -13.96 -4.39
C SER A 70 -16.10 -13.66 -3.43
N ILE A 71 -15.83 -12.38 -3.17
CA ILE A 71 -14.77 -11.94 -2.26
C ILE A 71 -15.24 -11.99 -0.80
N ILE A 72 -16.45 -11.52 -0.50
CA ILE A 72 -16.98 -11.41 0.87
C ILE A 72 -17.42 -12.77 1.42
N ASN A 73 -18.06 -13.63 0.61
CA ASN A 73 -18.60 -14.91 1.09
C ASN A 73 -17.53 -16.00 1.20
N GLN A 74 -16.36 -15.81 0.60
CA GLN A 74 -15.26 -16.78 0.66
C GLN A 74 -14.00 -16.14 1.27
N PRO A 75 -13.74 -16.34 2.58
CA PRO A 75 -12.57 -15.76 3.22
C PRO A 75 -11.26 -16.19 2.55
N LYS A 76 -11.19 -17.40 1.97
CA LYS A 76 -10.03 -17.90 1.22
C LYS A 76 -9.65 -17.00 0.04
N MET A 77 -10.63 -16.51 -0.73
CA MET A 77 -10.39 -15.63 -1.87
C MET A 77 -9.93 -14.24 -1.42
N SER A 78 -10.59 -13.68 -0.40
CA SER A 78 -10.20 -12.39 0.18
C SER A 78 -8.74 -12.41 0.71
N THR A 79 -8.36 -13.48 1.41
CA THR A 79 -6.99 -13.65 1.89
C THR A 79 -5.99 -13.79 0.74
N CYS A 80 -6.31 -14.58 -0.28
CA CYS A 80 -5.44 -14.73 -1.45
C CYS A 80 -5.19 -13.40 -2.17
N LEU A 81 -6.25 -12.62 -2.43
CA LEU A 81 -6.13 -11.31 -3.08
C LEU A 81 -5.33 -10.33 -2.21
N THR A 82 -5.52 -10.35 -0.89
CA THR A 82 -4.79 -9.47 0.04
C THR A 82 -3.30 -9.81 0.07
N ILE A 83 -2.95 -11.10 0.11
CA ILE A 83 -1.56 -11.56 0.04
C ILE A 83 -0.93 -11.12 -1.28
N LEU A 84 -1.63 -11.32 -2.41
CA LEU A 84 -1.12 -10.92 -3.72
C LEU A 84 -0.87 -9.41 -3.80
N PHE A 85 -1.83 -8.62 -3.33
CA PHE A 85 -1.70 -7.16 -3.26
C PHE A 85 -0.49 -6.73 -2.41
N TYR A 86 -0.32 -7.33 -1.23
CA TYR A 86 0.81 -7.04 -0.34
C TYR A 86 2.16 -7.42 -0.97
N MET A 87 2.25 -8.60 -1.60
CA MET A 87 3.47 -9.04 -2.26
C MET A 87 3.84 -8.12 -3.44
N CYS A 88 2.86 -7.72 -4.25
CA CYS A 88 3.09 -6.74 -5.32
C CYS A 88 3.57 -5.38 -4.78
N HIS A 89 3.01 -4.93 -3.66
CA HIS A 89 3.44 -3.70 -2.99
C HIS A 89 4.89 -3.79 -2.51
N GLU A 90 5.27 -4.84 -1.80
CA GLU A 90 6.64 -5.02 -1.29
C GLU A 90 7.67 -5.17 -2.43
N ILE A 91 7.32 -5.89 -3.51
CA ILE A 91 8.17 -6.01 -4.71
C ILE A 91 8.37 -4.63 -5.37
N SER A 92 7.30 -3.84 -5.49
CA SER A 92 7.37 -2.51 -6.08
C SER A 92 8.24 -1.56 -5.26
N LEU A 93 8.19 -1.65 -3.93
CA LEU A 93 9.10 -0.92 -3.06
C LEU A 93 10.55 -1.41 -3.24
N ALA A 94 10.77 -2.73 -3.21
CA ALA A 94 12.09 -3.32 -3.31
C ALA A 94 12.80 -3.02 -4.64
N VAL A 95 12.07 -2.86 -5.74
CA VAL A 95 12.64 -2.51 -7.06
C VAL A 95 12.65 -1.00 -7.30
N GLY A 96 11.61 -0.28 -6.87
CA GLY A 96 11.47 1.16 -7.08
C GLY A 96 12.53 1.98 -6.37
N PHE A 97 12.92 1.62 -5.14
CA PHE A 97 13.98 2.31 -4.40
C PHE A 97 15.35 2.21 -5.11
N PRO A 98 15.90 1.01 -5.40
CA PRO A 98 17.17 0.87 -6.12
C PRO A 98 17.16 1.46 -7.53
N GLY A 99 16.01 1.47 -8.22
CA GLY A 99 15.87 2.17 -9.51
C GLY A 99 16.10 3.69 -9.42
N ILE A 100 15.71 4.32 -8.32
CA ILE A 100 16.00 5.75 -8.04
C ILE A 100 17.47 5.96 -7.68
N PHE A 101 18.11 4.97 -7.04
CA PHE A 101 19.51 5.03 -6.60
C PHE A 101 20.55 4.75 -7.71
N GLY A 102 20.19 4.00 -8.76
CA GLY A 102 21.13 3.45 -9.74
C GLY A 102 21.73 4.41 -10.76
N GLY A 103 21.12 5.59 -11.00
CA GLY A 103 21.49 6.44 -12.14
C GLY A 103 21.76 7.93 -11.87
N ASN A 104 21.30 8.50 -10.75
CA ASN A 104 21.47 9.92 -10.47
C ASN A 104 21.95 10.11 -9.04
N GLY A 105 23.16 10.68 -8.88
CA GLY A 105 23.84 10.91 -7.60
C GLY A 105 23.14 11.81 -6.57
N GLY A 106 21.83 12.07 -6.72
CA GLY A 106 20.94 12.73 -5.75
C GLY A 106 19.93 11.80 -5.06
N GLY A 107 20.01 10.47 -5.27
CA GLY A 107 18.97 9.52 -4.86
C GLY A 107 18.73 9.35 -3.35
N SER A 108 19.66 9.70 -2.47
CA SER A 108 19.52 9.48 -1.02
C SER A 108 18.44 10.34 -0.35
N ILE A 109 18.39 11.63 -0.66
CA ILE A 109 17.40 12.55 -0.08
C ILE A 109 16.01 12.27 -0.65
N LEU A 110 15.89 12.15 -1.98
CA LEU A 110 14.61 11.92 -2.64
C LEU A 110 13.97 10.58 -2.26
N ALA A 111 14.76 9.52 -2.15
CA ALA A 111 14.26 8.22 -1.70
C ALA A 111 13.82 8.26 -0.23
N LEU A 112 14.61 8.89 0.65
CA LEU A 112 14.24 9.03 2.06
C LEU A 112 12.96 9.86 2.22
N THR A 113 12.82 10.96 1.46
CA THR A 113 11.59 11.78 1.46
C THR A 113 10.40 11.02 0.92
N ALA A 114 10.55 10.29 -0.20
CA ALA A 114 9.48 9.46 -0.76
C ALA A 114 9.05 8.35 0.22
N GLN A 115 10.00 7.71 0.89
CA GLN A 115 9.72 6.66 1.85
C GLN A 115 9.10 7.19 3.14
N LEU A 116 9.54 8.36 3.61
CA LEU A 116 8.91 9.03 4.75
C LEU A 116 7.48 9.44 4.42
N MET A 117 7.23 10.01 3.24
CA MET A 117 5.87 10.35 2.78
C MET A 117 5.00 9.11 2.65
N GLY A 118 5.52 8.02 2.08
CA GLY A 118 4.82 6.75 1.95
C GLY A 118 4.48 6.12 3.30
N ALA A 119 5.45 6.05 4.22
CA ALA A 119 5.25 5.51 5.57
C ALA A 119 4.25 6.37 6.37
N PHE A 120 4.37 7.69 6.29
CA PHE A 120 3.41 8.61 6.92
C PHE A 120 2.00 8.41 6.38
N LEU A 121 1.85 8.26 5.05
CA LEU A 121 0.56 7.99 4.42
C LEU A 121 -0.01 6.65 4.89
N MET A 122 0.79 5.58 4.97
CA MET A 122 0.33 4.29 5.50
C MET A 122 -0.12 4.39 6.96
N CYS A 123 0.61 5.11 7.81
CA CYS A 123 0.23 5.37 9.19
C CYS A 123 -1.08 6.15 9.33
N LEU A 124 -1.40 7.06 8.41
CA LEU A 124 -2.69 7.77 8.39
C LEU A 124 -3.82 6.92 7.81
N LEU A 125 -3.54 6.07 6.81
CA LEU A 125 -4.52 5.21 6.18
C LEU A 125 -5.01 4.09 7.11
N ALA A 126 -4.18 3.63 8.04
CA ALA A 126 -4.55 2.60 9.02
C ALA A 126 -5.77 3.01 9.89
N PRO A 127 -5.74 4.10 10.69
CA PRO A 127 -6.89 4.55 11.46
C PRO A 127 -8.06 5.01 10.57
N TYR A 128 -7.77 5.43 9.33
CA TYR A 128 -8.80 5.74 8.33
C TYR A 128 -9.59 4.50 7.92
N SER A 129 -8.90 3.38 7.67
CA SER A 129 -9.51 2.09 7.31
C SER A 129 -10.34 1.52 8.46
N GLU A 130 -9.88 1.63 9.71
CA GLU A 130 -10.66 1.22 10.89
C GLU A 130 -11.92 2.06 11.04
N GLY A 131 -11.81 3.39 10.89
CA GLY A 131 -12.94 4.31 10.94
C GLY A 131 -14.00 4.00 9.87
N TYR A 132 -13.55 3.55 8.69
CA TYR A 132 -14.42 3.04 7.63
C TYR A 132 -15.15 1.75 8.06
N ILE A 133 -14.42 0.76 8.59
CA ILE A 133 -14.98 -0.55 8.98
C ILE A 133 -15.99 -0.39 10.11
N ILE A 134 -15.72 0.49 11.09
CA ILE A 134 -16.64 0.77 12.19
C ILE A 134 -17.96 1.33 11.67
N GLU A 135 -17.92 2.32 10.77
CA GLU A 135 -19.14 2.87 10.17
C GLU A 135 -19.84 1.82 9.30
N TYR A 136 -19.08 1.03 8.54
CA TYR A 136 -19.62 -0.03 7.70
C TYR A 136 -20.38 -1.09 8.51
N LYS A 137 -19.87 -1.48 9.69
CA LYS A 137 -20.53 -2.45 10.59
C LYS A 137 -21.73 -1.89 11.34
N ARG A 138 -21.87 -0.56 11.40
CA ARG A 138 -22.95 0.11 12.14
C ARG A 138 -24.28 0.07 11.39
N HIS A 139 -24.24 -0.09 10.07
CA HIS A 139 -25.42 -0.02 9.22
C HIS A 139 -25.90 -1.43 8.85
N ASP A 140 -27.20 -1.65 9.03
CA ASP A 140 -27.84 -2.91 8.70
C ASP A 140 -27.83 -3.11 7.16
N PRO A 141 -27.51 -4.30 6.63
CA PRO A 141 -27.43 -4.52 5.18
C PRO A 141 -28.73 -4.24 4.43
N SER A 142 -29.86 -4.28 5.14
CA SER A 142 -31.21 -4.03 4.62
C SER A 142 -31.52 -2.54 4.39
N ASN A 143 -30.88 -1.63 5.15
CA ASN A 143 -31.11 -0.19 5.11
C ASN A 143 -29.80 0.57 4.85
N TRP A 144 -29.28 0.41 3.63
CA TRP A 144 -27.99 0.96 3.26
C TRP A 144 -28.05 2.50 3.15
N PRO A 145 -27.17 3.25 3.84
CA PRO A 145 -27.26 4.72 3.92
C PRO A 145 -26.99 5.43 2.59
N THR A 146 -26.44 4.70 1.61
CA THR A 146 -26.15 5.18 0.26
C THR A 146 -27.06 4.57 -0.81
N ALA A 147 -28.10 3.82 -0.40
CA ALA A 147 -29.14 3.35 -1.32
C ALA A 147 -29.84 4.56 -1.97
N GLY A 148 -29.80 4.63 -3.30
CA GLY A 148 -30.37 5.75 -4.06
C GLY A 148 -29.47 6.97 -4.25
N MET A 149 -28.25 6.98 -3.71
CA MET A 149 -27.27 8.06 -3.97
C MET A 149 -26.43 7.77 -5.23
N THR A 150 -26.01 8.82 -5.94
CA THR A 150 -25.05 8.68 -7.05
C THR A 150 -23.70 8.16 -6.55
N ARG A 151 -22.95 7.46 -7.42
CA ARG A 151 -21.68 6.80 -7.05
C ARG A 151 -20.68 7.73 -6.35
N TRP A 152 -20.62 8.99 -6.79
CA TRP A 152 -19.75 10.01 -6.23
C TRP A 152 -20.25 10.52 -4.87
N ASN A 153 -21.55 10.72 -4.72
CA ASN A 153 -22.13 11.14 -3.43
C ASN A 153 -22.01 10.04 -2.37
N ALA A 154 -22.12 8.78 -2.77
CA ALA A 154 -21.86 7.64 -1.91
C ALA A 154 -20.39 7.63 -1.44
N LEU A 155 -19.43 7.77 -2.36
CA LEU A 155 -18.00 7.84 -2.01
C LEU A 155 -17.70 9.01 -1.06
N ARG A 156 -18.27 10.19 -1.33
CA ARG A 156 -18.10 11.38 -0.47
C ARG A 156 -18.70 11.18 0.92
N TYR A 157 -19.85 10.52 1.02
CA TYR A 157 -20.46 10.19 2.31
C TYR A 157 -19.54 9.27 3.13
N TRP A 158 -19.08 8.18 2.53
CA TRP A 158 -18.22 7.20 3.20
C TRP A 158 -16.87 7.78 3.58
N THR A 159 -16.23 8.55 2.69
CA THR A 159 -14.95 9.20 2.99
C THR A 159 -15.06 10.24 4.10
N LYS A 160 -16.19 10.97 4.17
CA LYS A 160 -16.48 11.93 5.25
C LYS A 160 -16.70 11.23 6.59
N MET A 161 -17.48 10.15 6.62
CA MET A 161 -17.73 9.39 7.86
C MET A 161 -16.46 8.67 8.33
N ALA A 162 -15.70 8.07 7.41
CA ALA A 162 -14.40 7.47 7.71
C ALA A 162 -13.43 8.49 8.32
N SER A 163 -13.35 9.72 7.76
CA SER A 163 -12.51 10.78 8.33
C SER A 163 -12.95 11.20 9.74
N LYS A 164 -14.27 11.30 9.99
CA LYS A 164 -14.80 11.65 11.32
C LYS A 164 -14.46 10.59 12.37
N ASN A 165 -14.59 9.31 12.03
CA ASN A 165 -14.25 8.20 12.93
C ASN A 165 -12.72 8.03 13.07
N CYS A 166 -11.96 8.24 12.00
CA CYS A 166 -10.50 8.26 12.00
C CYS A 166 -9.96 9.28 13.02
N ASN A 167 -10.48 10.51 13.02
CA ASN A 167 -10.02 11.53 13.97
C ASN A 167 -10.30 11.16 15.43
N LYS A 168 -11.41 10.46 15.69
CA LYS A 168 -11.71 9.94 17.03
C LYS A 168 -10.76 8.81 17.42
N ASN A 169 -10.51 7.87 16.52
CA ASN A 169 -9.58 6.76 16.75
C ASN A 169 -8.15 7.28 16.93
N LEU A 170 -7.73 8.24 16.12
CA LEU A 170 -6.41 8.88 16.23
C LEU A 170 -6.26 9.63 17.56
N ALA A 171 -7.27 10.40 17.96
CA ALA A 171 -7.28 11.03 19.28
C ALA A 171 -7.23 9.99 20.41
N ALA A 172 -7.97 8.88 20.29
CA ALA A 172 -7.93 7.79 21.24
C ALA A 172 -6.54 7.13 21.30
N LEU A 173 -5.85 6.93 20.18
CA LEU A 173 -4.48 6.39 20.16
C LEU A 173 -3.49 7.26 20.93
N PHE A 174 -3.66 8.58 20.93
CA PHE A 174 -2.78 9.51 21.65
C PHE A 174 -3.22 9.80 23.10
N THR A 175 -4.48 9.53 23.45
CA THR A 175 -5.04 9.88 24.76
C THR A 175 -5.35 8.68 25.65
N LYS A 176 -5.52 7.48 25.05
CA LYS A 176 -5.76 6.27 25.81
C LYS A 176 -4.46 5.62 26.24
N ASP A 177 -4.33 5.47 27.55
CA ASP A 177 -3.30 4.66 28.14
C ASP A 177 -3.71 3.18 28.03
N LEU A 178 -3.18 2.47 27.03
CA LEU A 178 -3.50 1.07 26.76
C LEU A 178 -3.30 0.19 28.01
N ARG A 179 -2.32 0.54 28.84
CA ARG A 179 -2.01 -0.13 30.11
C ARG A 179 -3.15 0.01 31.13
N ARG A 180 -3.78 1.18 31.23
CA ARG A 180 -4.90 1.40 32.16
C ARG A 180 -6.14 0.63 31.70
N ASP A 181 -6.44 0.63 30.40
CA ASP A 181 -7.57 -0.13 29.85
C ASP A 181 -7.37 -1.65 30.00
N LEU A 182 -6.14 -2.16 29.81
CA LEU A 182 -5.81 -3.58 30.06
C LEU A 182 -5.93 -3.94 31.54
N LEU A 183 -5.44 -3.11 32.46
CA LEU A 183 -5.56 -3.34 33.90
C LEU A 183 -7.03 -3.35 34.34
N LEU A 184 -7.85 -2.43 33.81
CA LEU A 184 -9.29 -2.40 34.10
C LEU A 184 -10.04 -3.61 33.50
N CYS A 185 -9.64 -4.10 32.33
CA CYS A 185 -10.20 -5.32 31.74
C CYS A 185 -9.83 -6.58 32.54
N ILE A 186 -8.58 -6.67 33.02
CA ILE A 186 -8.12 -7.74 33.91
C ILE A 186 -8.86 -7.68 35.25
N GLU A 187 -9.01 -6.48 35.84
CA GLU A 187 -9.71 -6.26 37.11
C GLU A 187 -11.21 -6.55 37.00
N ARG A 188 -11.83 -6.28 35.84
CA ARG A 188 -13.24 -6.59 35.56
C ARG A 188 -13.48 -8.04 35.09
N ASN A 189 -12.42 -8.82 34.92
CA ASN A 189 -12.47 -10.24 34.53
C ASN A 189 -13.25 -10.51 33.22
N GLU A 190 -13.20 -9.58 32.26
CA GLU A 190 -13.92 -9.65 30.98
C GLU A 190 -13.10 -10.24 29.82
N LEU A 191 -11.97 -10.90 30.12
CA LEU A 191 -11.09 -11.51 29.11
C LEU A 191 -11.45 -12.98 28.77
N ILE A 192 -12.71 -13.37 28.89
CA ILE A 192 -13.22 -14.69 28.45
C ILE A 192 -14.34 -14.51 27.43
#